data_AF-A0A314ZQT9-F1
#
_entry.id   AF-A0A314ZQT9-F1
#
_cell.length_a   1.000
_cell.length_b   1.000
_cell.length_c   1.000
_cell.angle_alpha   90.00
_cell.angle_beta   90.00
_cell.angle_gamma   90.00
#
_symmetry.space_group_name_H-M   'P 1'
#
loop_
_entity.id
_entity.type
_entity.pdbx_description
1 polymer ?
#
loop_
_entity_poly.entity_id
_entity_poly.type
_entity_poly.pdbx_seq_one_letter_code
_entity_poly.pdbx_strand_id
1 'polypeptide(L)'
;MSCVEDYLEPLLLIKTMQAVQKPGVIINMGSAAGLYPLYGDPIYSGSKGGVVQFTRSLVTYKCQGIRINVLCPEFVERTDMGLKAGSKFVSMMGGFIPMEMVLKGAFELITDESKAGSCLWITNRRGMEYWPTPAEEAKYLISQTKRAATNAPFQAPLNLQLPQSFEKLVVHTLSHNFRNATSIVRAPLRLPIKPDHVLVKVIYAGVNASDVNYSSGRYFSGSNKDLESQLPFDCGFEAVGIIAAVGESVTNLKVGTPAAIMTFGSYAEFMMVPSKHILPVEKPDPEVVAMLTSGLTASIALEKAGAGQLESGKVVLVTAAAGGTGQFAVQLAKLAGNTVVATCRGEEKAKHLKELGVDRVIDYKAEDIKTYQGGHGWKPSNYPGLCEKLLAKSQTVAGFFLLQYSHFWQEHLDKLFHLFSMGKLKMPWNISILVKV
;
A
#
# COMPACT_ATOMS: atom_id res chain seq x y z
N MET A 1 -23.99 -11.44 10.17
CA MET A 1 -23.78 -12.66 9.37
C MET A 1 -23.67 -12.37 7.87
N SER A 2 -24.43 -11.42 7.29
CA SER A 2 -24.42 -11.17 5.83
C SER A 2 -23.12 -10.62 5.22
N CYS A 3 -22.33 -9.79 5.93
CA CYS A 3 -21.17 -9.14 5.29
C CYS A 3 -20.00 -10.07 4.92
N VAL A 4 -19.86 -11.25 5.53
CA VAL A 4 -18.76 -12.18 5.20
C VAL A 4 -19.13 -13.09 4.03
N GLU A 5 -20.41 -13.40 3.88
CA GLU A 5 -20.94 -14.18 2.74
C GLU A 5 -20.75 -13.40 1.42
N ASP A 6 -20.99 -12.08 1.45
CA ASP A 6 -20.85 -11.19 0.28
C ASP A 6 -19.44 -11.18 -0.37
N TYR A 7 -18.37 -11.48 0.38
CA TYR A 7 -16.98 -11.48 -0.14
C TYR A 7 -16.47 -12.87 -0.55
N LEU A 8 -17.09 -13.94 -0.04
CA LEU A 8 -16.67 -15.32 -0.33
C LEU A 8 -17.22 -15.80 -1.69
N GLU A 9 -18.41 -15.36 -2.07
CA GLU A 9 -19.06 -15.76 -3.33
C GLU A 9 -18.30 -15.35 -4.60
N PRO A 10 -17.77 -14.11 -4.73
CA PRO A 10 -17.07 -13.71 -5.95
C PRO A 10 -15.78 -14.51 -6.18
N LEU A 11 -15.04 -14.83 -5.11
CA LEU A 11 -13.82 -15.65 -5.22
C LEU A 11 -14.14 -17.11 -5.60
N LEU A 12 -15.27 -17.64 -5.12
CA LEU A 12 -15.74 -18.98 -5.50
C LEU A 12 -16.21 -19.02 -6.96
N LEU A 13 -16.92 -17.98 -7.42
CA LEU A 13 -17.31 -17.82 -8.82
C LEU A 13 -16.09 -17.70 -9.74
N ILE A 14 -15.09 -16.91 -9.36
CA ILE A 14 -13.82 -16.81 -10.10
C ILE A 14 -13.17 -18.20 -10.24
N LYS A 15 -13.00 -18.93 -9.14
CA LYS A 15 -12.44 -20.29 -9.18
C LYS A 15 -13.23 -21.24 -10.06
N THR A 16 -14.56 -21.13 -10.04
CA THR A 16 -15.46 -21.94 -10.87
C THR A 16 -15.28 -21.60 -12.35
N MET A 17 -15.28 -20.30 -12.71
CA MET A 17 -15.07 -19.83 -14.08
C MET A 17 -13.69 -20.20 -14.63
N GLN A 18 -12.65 -20.16 -13.78
CA GLN A 18 -11.32 -20.64 -14.11
C GLN A 18 -11.30 -22.16 -14.36
N ALA A 19 -11.97 -22.95 -13.51
CA ALA A 19 -12.03 -24.41 -13.64
C ALA A 19 -12.72 -24.85 -14.93
N VAL A 20 -13.75 -24.12 -15.39
CA VAL A 20 -14.46 -24.41 -16.64
C VAL A 20 -13.95 -23.63 -17.86
N GLN A 21 -12.88 -22.83 -17.70
CA GLN A 21 -12.26 -21.98 -18.73
C GLN A 21 -13.27 -21.10 -19.49
N LYS A 22 -14.28 -20.58 -18.80
CA LYS A 22 -15.34 -19.78 -19.42
C LYS A 22 -15.19 -18.30 -19.02
N PRO A 23 -14.95 -17.38 -19.98
CA PRO A 23 -14.92 -15.95 -19.69
C PRO A 23 -16.32 -15.46 -19.28
N GLY A 24 -16.38 -14.33 -18.61
CA GLY A 24 -17.65 -13.74 -18.20
C GLY A 24 -17.51 -12.55 -17.27
N VAL A 25 -18.63 -12.15 -16.69
CA VAL A 25 -18.73 -10.97 -15.83
C VAL A 25 -19.37 -11.33 -14.50
N ILE A 26 -18.80 -10.82 -13.42
CA ILE A 26 -19.34 -10.89 -12.06
C ILE A 26 -19.74 -9.46 -11.67
N ILE A 27 -20.97 -9.28 -11.21
CA ILE A 27 -21.46 -7.99 -10.71
C ILE A 27 -21.70 -8.11 -9.22
N ASN A 28 -20.87 -7.40 -8.45
CA ASN A 28 -21.07 -7.25 -7.02
C ASN A 28 -22.14 -6.20 -6.74
N MET A 29 -22.98 -6.44 -5.74
CA MET A 29 -24.00 -5.49 -5.30
C MET A 29 -23.49 -4.59 -4.18
N GLY A 30 -23.09 -3.39 -4.55
CA GLY A 30 -22.68 -2.31 -3.65
C GLY A 30 -23.85 -1.45 -3.17
N SER A 31 -23.56 -0.21 -2.81
CA SER A 31 -24.54 0.81 -2.45
C SER A 31 -23.92 2.19 -2.61
N ALA A 32 -24.72 3.20 -2.92
CA ALA A 32 -24.27 4.58 -2.93
C ALA A 32 -23.62 5.02 -1.59
N ALA A 33 -24.00 4.41 -0.47
CA ALA A 33 -23.37 4.65 0.85
C ALA A 33 -21.88 4.25 0.89
N GLY A 34 -21.43 3.38 -0.02
CA GLY A 34 -20.01 3.04 -0.19
C GLY A 34 -19.21 4.04 -1.04
N LEU A 35 -19.90 4.96 -1.72
CA LEU A 35 -19.30 6.02 -2.54
C LEU A 35 -19.32 7.36 -1.81
N TYR A 36 -20.48 7.66 -1.19
CA TYR A 36 -20.71 8.81 -0.33
C TYR A 36 -21.12 8.31 1.06
N PRO A 37 -20.20 8.33 2.05
CA PRO A 37 -20.46 7.76 3.36
C PRO A 37 -21.63 8.45 4.05
N LEU A 38 -22.57 7.65 4.56
CA LEU A 38 -23.64 8.12 5.42
C LEU A 38 -23.12 8.20 6.85
N TYR A 39 -22.99 9.42 7.39
CA TYR A 39 -22.53 9.64 8.77
C TYR A 39 -23.42 8.94 9.81
N GLY A 40 -24.71 8.77 9.51
CA GLY A 40 -25.68 8.09 10.38
C GLY A 40 -25.61 6.56 10.34
N ASP A 41 -24.91 5.99 9.36
CA ASP A 41 -24.67 4.54 9.27
C ASP A 41 -23.26 4.26 8.70
N PRO A 42 -22.21 4.52 9.50
CA PRO A 42 -20.83 4.37 9.06
C PRO A 42 -20.44 2.90 8.85
N ILE A 43 -21.12 1.95 9.52
CA ILE A 43 -20.86 0.50 9.36
C ILE A 43 -21.36 0.04 8.01
N TYR A 44 -22.59 0.41 7.64
CA TYR A 44 -23.13 0.12 6.32
C TYR A 44 -22.29 0.79 5.22
N SER A 45 -21.91 2.05 5.42
CA SER A 45 -21.06 2.79 4.49
C SER A 45 -19.68 2.15 4.32
N GLY A 46 -19.02 1.77 5.42
CA GLY A 46 -17.73 1.09 5.38
C GLY A 46 -17.81 -0.28 4.73
N SER A 47 -18.85 -1.06 5.04
CA SER A 47 -19.09 -2.37 4.43
C SER A 47 -19.30 -2.25 2.93
N LYS A 48 -20.11 -1.29 2.48
CA LYS A 48 -20.38 -1.08 1.04
C LYS A 48 -19.19 -0.43 0.31
N GLY A 49 -18.41 0.41 0.98
CA GLY A 49 -17.13 0.89 0.46
C GLY A 49 -16.12 -0.24 0.29
N GLY A 50 -16.11 -1.22 1.22
CA GLY A 50 -15.34 -2.45 1.12
C GLY A 50 -15.66 -3.26 -0.14
N VAL A 51 -16.95 -3.42 -0.48
CA VAL A 51 -17.38 -4.10 -1.72
C VAL A 51 -16.85 -3.40 -2.97
N VAL A 52 -16.85 -2.06 -2.98
CA VAL A 52 -16.34 -1.26 -4.11
C VAL A 52 -14.83 -1.43 -4.26
N GLN A 53 -14.08 -1.36 -3.17
CA GLN A 53 -12.63 -1.52 -3.22
C GLN A 53 -12.20 -2.96 -3.49
N PHE A 54 -12.92 -3.93 -2.93
CA PHE A 54 -12.73 -5.35 -3.24
C PHE A 54 -12.90 -5.63 -4.72
N THR A 55 -13.98 -5.13 -5.33
CA THR A 55 -14.22 -5.23 -6.78
C THR A 55 -13.07 -4.66 -7.60
N ARG A 56 -12.58 -3.47 -7.23
CA ARG A 56 -11.42 -2.83 -7.90
C ARG A 56 -10.15 -3.65 -7.78
N SER A 57 -9.93 -4.29 -6.64
CA SER A 57 -8.74 -5.12 -6.40
C SER A 57 -8.67 -6.36 -7.31
N LEU A 58 -9.81 -6.80 -7.86
CA LEU A 58 -9.92 -7.97 -8.73
C LEU A 58 -9.77 -7.64 -10.23
N VAL A 59 -9.42 -6.39 -10.60
CA VAL A 59 -9.31 -5.96 -12.01
C VAL A 59 -8.35 -6.81 -12.84
N THR A 60 -7.32 -7.39 -12.21
CA THR A 60 -6.30 -8.20 -12.89
C THR A 60 -6.88 -9.46 -13.52
N TYR A 61 -8.01 -9.98 -13.03
CA TYR A 61 -8.66 -11.15 -13.65
C TYR A 61 -9.20 -10.88 -15.06
N LYS A 62 -9.26 -9.61 -15.50
CA LYS A 62 -9.59 -9.24 -16.89
C LYS A 62 -8.67 -9.93 -17.90
N CYS A 63 -7.39 -10.14 -17.57
CA CYS A 63 -6.45 -10.84 -18.47
C CYS A 63 -6.82 -12.31 -18.71
N GLN A 64 -7.68 -12.87 -17.86
CA GLN A 64 -8.22 -14.24 -17.95
C GLN A 64 -9.63 -14.25 -18.55
N GLY A 65 -10.11 -13.13 -19.08
CA GLY A 65 -11.47 -12.99 -19.62
C GLY A 65 -12.56 -12.89 -18.56
N ILE A 66 -12.21 -12.68 -17.27
CA ILE A 66 -13.16 -12.53 -16.17
C ILE A 66 -13.19 -11.07 -15.74
N ARG A 67 -14.33 -10.40 -15.93
CA ARG A 67 -14.53 -9.00 -15.52
C ARG A 67 -15.32 -8.96 -14.22
N ILE A 68 -14.87 -8.19 -13.24
CA ILE A 68 -15.59 -8.00 -11.98
C ILE A 68 -15.90 -6.52 -11.85
N ASN A 69 -17.18 -6.18 -11.74
CA ASN A 69 -17.66 -4.81 -11.62
C ASN A 69 -18.63 -4.71 -10.43
N VAL A 70 -18.93 -3.49 -9.98
CA VAL A 70 -19.83 -3.24 -8.85
C VAL A 70 -20.94 -2.28 -9.24
N LEU A 71 -22.17 -2.65 -8.89
CA LEU A 71 -23.35 -1.82 -9.07
C LEU A 71 -23.74 -1.20 -7.73
N CYS A 72 -23.79 0.13 -7.67
CA CYS A 72 -24.07 0.88 -6.43
C CYS A 72 -25.35 1.70 -6.57
N PRO A 73 -26.54 1.12 -6.31
CA PRO A 73 -27.78 1.88 -6.30
C PRO A 73 -27.97 2.70 -5.01
N GLU A 74 -28.74 3.79 -5.10
CA GLU A 74 -29.39 4.42 -3.94
C GLU A 74 -30.66 3.61 -3.54
N PHE A 75 -31.67 4.25 -2.92
CA PHE A 75 -32.84 3.56 -2.40
C PHE A 75 -33.69 2.97 -3.52
N VAL A 76 -33.78 1.64 -3.61
CA VAL A 76 -34.56 0.96 -4.65
C VAL A 76 -35.99 0.69 -4.17
N GLU A 77 -36.97 0.93 -5.04
CA GLU A 77 -38.40 0.70 -4.76
C GLU A 77 -38.68 -0.70 -4.22
N ARG A 78 -39.56 -0.78 -3.22
CA ARG A 78 -40.13 -2.04 -2.68
C ARG A 78 -39.12 -3.02 -2.09
N THR A 79 -37.90 -2.57 -1.79
CA THR A 79 -36.95 -3.33 -0.98
C THR A 79 -37.26 -3.15 0.51
N ASP A 80 -37.04 -4.18 1.32
CA ASP A 80 -37.21 -4.11 2.78
C ASP A 80 -36.41 -2.97 3.42
N MET A 81 -35.24 -2.66 2.85
CA MET A 81 -34.38 -1.56 3.27
C MET A 81 -34.97 -0.20 2.88
N GLY A 82 -35.55 -0.09 1.69
CA GLY A 82 -36.26 1.11 1.23
C GLY A 82 -37.51 1.41 2.06
N LEU A 83 -38.24 0.39 2.49
CA LEU A 83 -39.44 0.53 3.33
C LEU A 83 -39.13 0.92 4.78
N LYS A 84 -37.95 0.56 5.29
CA LYS A 84 -37.46 0.92 6.63
C LYS A 84 -36.81 2.31 6.69
N ALA A 85 -36.47 2.90 5.55
CA ALA A 85 -35.89 4.24 5.47
C ALA A 85 -36.98 5.31 5.68
N GLY A 86 -36.71 6.31 6.53
CA GLY A 86 -37.67 7.39 6.80
C GLY A 86 -38.05 8.16 5.52
N SER A 87 -39.34 8.36 5.28
CA SER A 87 -39.86 8.97 4.05
C SER A 87 -39.24 10.35 3.72
N LYS A 88 -38.96 11.15 4.76
CA LYS A 88 -38.29 12.45 4.64
C LYS A 88 -36.83 12.33 4.16
N PHE A 89 -36.12 11.28 4.58
CA PHE A 89 -34.75 11.00 4.19
C PHE A 89 -34.66 10.49 2.75
N VAL A 90 -35.57 9.59 2.35
CA VAL A 90 -35.65 9.08 0.98
C VAL A 90 -35.97 10.21 -0.01
N SER A 91 -36.90 11.10 0.35
CA SER A 91 -37.20 12.31 -0.45
C SER A 91 -35.98 13.22 -0.59
N MET A 92 -35.23 13.44 0.49
CA MET A 92 -34.00 14.24 0.49
C MET A 92 -32.89 13.64 -0.40
N MET A 93 -32.88 12.33 -0.61
CA MET A 93 -31.94 11.63 -1.49
C MET A 93 -32.40 11.53 -2.95
N GLY A 94 -33.57 12.10 -3.30
CA GLY A 94 -34.08 12.09 -4.68
C GLY A 94 -35.15 11.02 -4.96
N GLY A 95 -35.71 10.39 -3.91
CA GLY A 95 -36.78 9.40 -4.03
C GLY A 95 -36.27 7.98 -4.27
N PHE A 96 -37.20 7.06 -4.49
CA PHE A 96 -36.85 5.68 -4.82
C PHE A 96 -36.46 5.55 -6.28
N ILE A 97 -35.43 4.76 -6.55
CA ILE A 97 -35.00 4.36 -7.89
C ILE A 97 -35.87 3.17 -8.34
N PRO A 98 -36.40 3.18 -9.56
CA PRO A 98 -37.12 2.04 -10.11
C PRO A 98 -36.17 0.86 -10.36
N MET A 99 -36.62 -0.37 -10.08
CA MET A 99 -35.85 -1.60 -10.33
C MET A 99 -35.37 -1.71 -11.79
N GLU A 100 -36.14 -1.18 -12.74
CA GLU A 100 -35.76 -1.13 -14.16
C GLU A 100 -34.41 -0.43 -14.40
N MET A 101 -34.11 0.62 -13.63
CA MET A 101 -32.84 1.35 -13.74
C MET A 101 -31.67 0.51 -13.21
N VAL A 102 -31.89 -0.27 -12.14
CA VAL A 102 -30.90 -1.21 -11.61
C VAL A 102 -30.60 -2.31 -12.64
N LEU A 103 -31.63 -2.84 -13.30
CA LEU A 103 -31.47 -3.83 -14.37
C LEU A 103 -30.69 -3.25 -15.56
N LYS A 104 -31.01 -2.02 -16.00
CA LYS A 104 -30.27 -1.33 -17.07
C LYS A 104 -28.79 -1.16 -16.71
N GLY A 105 -28.48 -0.76 -15.48
CA GLY A 105 -27.10 -0.63 -15.02
C GLY A 105 -26.35 -1.97 -14.93
N ALA A 106 -27.04 -3.05 -14.56
CA ALA A 106 -26.45 -4.39 -14.61
C ALA A 106 -26.14 -4.81 -16.06
N PHE A 107 -27.06 -4.58 -17.00
CA PHE A 107 -26.82 -4.86 -18.42
C PHE A 107 -25.65 -4.05 -18.98
N GLU A 108 -25.56 -2.76 -18.66
CA GLU A 108 -24.43 -1.90 -19.04
C GLU A 108 -23.07 -2.51 -18.61
N LEU A 109 -22.97 -2.96 -17.35
CA LEU A 109 -21.75 -3.61 -16.84
C LEU A 109 -21.48 -4.97 -17.50
N ILE A 110 -22.52 -5.67 -17.96
CA ILE A 110 -22.39 -6.92 -18.72
C ILE A 110 -21.88 -6.64 -20.13
N THR A 111 -22.45 -5.66 -20.83
CA THR A 111 -22.20 -5.42 -22.26
C THR A 111 -20.93 -4.64 -22.54
N ASP A 112 -20.52 -3.72 -21.66
CA ASP A 112 -19.30 -2.93 -21.89
C ASP A 112 -18.05 -3.71 -21.49
N GLU A 113 -17.44 -4.39 -22.46
CA GLU A 113 -16.22 -5.18 -22.29
C GLU A 113 -14.99 -4.35 -21.93
N SER A 114 -15.02 -3.03 -22.14
CA SER A 114 -13.92 -2.15 -21.74
C SER A 114 -13.79 -2.09 -20.21
N LYS A 115 -14.89 -2.32 -19.48
CA LYS A 115 -15.00 -2.11 -18.03
C LYS A 115 -14.61 -3.35 -17.23
N ALA A 116 -13.61 -3.20 -16.38
CA ALA A 116 -13.24 -4.14 -15.32
C ALA A 116 -12.82 -3.36 -14.08
N GLY A 117 -13.17 -3.86 -12.89
CA GLY A 117 -13.00 -3.14 -11.63
C GLY A 117 -13.83 -1.86 -11.55
N SER A 118 -14.80 -1.67 -12.46
CA SER A 118 -15.56 -0.43 -12.58
C SER A 118 -16.72 -0.40 -11.59
N CYS A 119 -17.01 0.79 -11.08
CA CYS A 119 -18.13 1.05 -10.19
C CYS A 119 -19.17 1.89 -10.91
N LEU A 120 -20.39 1.37 -11.07
CA LEU A 120 -21.50 2.11 -11.65
C LEU A 120 -22.45 2.56 -10.54
N TRP A 121 -22.54 3.87 -10.34
CA TRP A 121 -23.47 4.50 -9.42
C TRP A 121 -24.81 4.74 -10.12
N ILE A 122 -25.90 4.33 -9.48
CA ILE A 122 -27.26 4.58 -9.97
C ILE A 122 -27.98 5.51 -8.99
N THR A 123 -28.45 6.65 -9.51
CA THR A 123 -29.18 7.67 -8.75
C THR A 123 -30.28 8.31 -9.59
N ASN A 124 -31.41 8.68 -8.97
CA ASN A 124 -32.46 9.43 -9.64
C ASN A 124 -32.01 10.82 -10.13
N ARG A 125 -30.97 11.40 -9.51
CA ARG A 125 -30.52 12.76 -9.83
C ARG A 125 -29.56 12.83 -11.00
N ARG A 126 -28.76 11.77 -11.21
CA ARG A 126 -27.69 11.75 -12.22
C ARG A 126 -27.79 10.58 -13.20
N GLY A 127 -28.77 9.70 -13.03
CA GLY A 127 -28.90 8.48 -13.82
C GLY A 127 -27.82 7.46 -13.45
N MET A 128 -27.13 6.94 -14.45
CA MET A 128 -26.05 5.96 -14.31
C MET A 128 -24.71 6.66 -14.55
N GLU A 129 -23.83 6.65 -13.56
CA GLU A 129 -22.55 7.36 -13.59
C GLU A 129 -21.42 6.46 -13.10
N TYR A 130 -20.32 6.36 -13.88
CA TYR A 130 -19.14 5.63 -13.43
C TYR A 130 -18.38 6.42 -12.36
N TRP A 131 -17.93 5.72 -11.31
CA TRP A 131 -17.33 6.33 -10.13
C TRP A 131 -15.89 5.85 -9.85
N PRO A 132 -14.95 6.74 -9.46
CA PRO A 132 -15.11 8.20 -9.33
C PRO A 132 -15.31 8.87 -10.69
N THR A 133 -16.04 9.99 -10.71
CA THR A 133 -16.10 10.84 -11.89
C THR A 133 -14.76 11.56 -12.07
N PRO A 134 -14.40 12.07 -13.27
CA PRO A 134 -13.17 12.83 -13.44
C PRO A 134 -13.06 14.03 -12.49
N ALA A 135 -14.18 14.70 -12.20
CA ALA A 135 -14.21 15.81 -11.24
C ALA A 135 -14.00 15.35 -9.80
N GLU A 136 -14.52 14.18 -9.44
CA GLU A 136 -14.28 13.58 -8.14
C GLU A 136 -12.83 13.09 -8.01
N GLU A 137 -12.30 12.43 -9.05
CA GLU A 137 -10.91 12.01 -9.14
C GLU A 137 -9.96 13.21 -8.98
N ALA A 138 -10.29 14.34 -9.60
CA ALA A 138 -9.54 15.59 -9.48
C ALA A 138 -9.50 16.17 -8.06
N LYS A 139 -10.49 15.90 -7.18
CA LYS A 139 -10.42 16.33 -5.76
C LYS A 139 -9.33 15.60 -4.98
N TYR A 140 -8.91 14.44 -5.46
CA TYR A 140 -7.82 13.65 -4.89
C TYR A 140 -6.47 13.95 -5.55
N LEU A 141 -6.43 14.83 -6.56
CA LEU A 141 -5.22 15.29 -7.22
C LEU A 141 -4.83 16.67 -6.66
N ILE A 142 -3.69 16.78 -5.98
CA ILE A 142 -3.19 18.07 -5.49
C ILE A 142 -2.37 18.77 -6.59
N SER A 143 -2.59 20.09 -6.78
CA SER A 143 -1.78 20.88 -7.71
C SER A 143 -0.33 20.99 -7.21
N GLN A 144 0.62 20.68 -8.08
CA GLN A 144 2.05 20.71 -7.77
C GLN A 144 2.46 22.11 -7.29
N THR A 145 2.71 22.25 -5.99
CA THR A 145 3.29 23.46 -5.42
C THR A 145 4.78 23.47 -5.73
N LYS A 146 5.26 24.51 -6.42
CA LYS A 146 6.68 24.70 -6.74
C LYS A 146 7.52 24.75 -5.46
N ARG A 147 8.44 23.79 -5.32
CA ARG A 147 9.47 23.72 -4.28
C ARG A 147 10.28 25.02 -4.18
N ALA A 148 10.40 25.56 -2.98
CA ALA A 148 11.48 26.48 -2.62
C ALA A 148 12.68 25.65 -2.13
N ALA A 149 13.68 25.49 -2.98
CA ALA A 149 14.92 24.78 -2.63
C ALA A 149 15.84 25.71 -1.83
N THR A 150 16.23 25.29 -0.63
CA THR A 150 17.41 25.83 0.05
C THR A 150 18.24 24.67 0.58
N ASN A 151 19.39 24.43 -0.07
CA ASN A 151 20.67 23.92 0.45
C ASN A 151 21.55 23.44 -0.73
N ALA A 152 22.86 23.57 -0.57
CA ALA A 152 23.85 23.46 -1.66
C ALA A 152 23.70 22.19 -2.53
N PRO A 153 23.82 22.31 -3.87
CA PRO A 153 23.55 21.21 -4.80
C PRO A 153 24.58 20.08 -4.64
N PHE A 154 24.09 18.84 -4.53
CA PHE A 154 24.93 17.65 -4.60
C PHE A 154 25.65 17.59 -5.96
N GLN A 155 26.98 17.44 -5.93
CA GLN A 155 27.78 17.18 -7.13
C GLN A 155 28.13 15.70 -7.17
N ALA A 156 27.52 14.98 -8.10
CA ALA A 156 27.89 13.60 -8.37
C ALA A 156 29.31 13.52 -8.96
N PRO A 157 30.01 12.38 -8.79
CA PRO A 157 31.25 12.14 -9.51
C PRO A 157 30.97 12.20 -11.02
N LEU A 158 31.50 13.21 -11.70
CA LEU A 158 31.27 13.47 -13.14
C LEU A 158 31.82 12.37 -14.06
N ASN A 159 32.68 11.48 -13.55
CA ASN A 159 33.36 10.43 -14.32
C ASN A 159 33.17 9.05 -13.66
N LEU A 160 31.92 8.56 -13.56
CA LEU A 160 31.69 7.17 -13.16
C LEU A 160 32.06 6.24 -14.32
N GLN A 161 33.23 5.60 -14.26
CA GLN A 161 33.59 4.56 -15.22
C GLN A 161 32.75 3.30 -14.96
N LEU A 162 32.00 2.88 -15.98
CA LEU A 162 31.18 1.67 -15.90
C LEU A 162 32.07 0.42 -15.96
N PRO A 163 31.95 -0.53 -15.01
CA PRO A 163 32.74 -1.74 -15.04
C PRO A 163 32.20 -2.73 -16.10
N GLN A 164 33.03 -3.66 -16.55
CA GLN A 164 32.58 -4.75 -17.44
C GLN A 164 31.65 -5.75 -16.73
N SER A 165 31.78 -5.88 -15.41
CA SER A 165 30.98 -6.77 -14.58
C SER A 165 30.85 -6.21 -13.16
N PHE A 166 29.82 -6.63 -12.45
CA PHE A 166 29.52 -6.20 -11.08
C PHE A 166 28.94 -7.35 -10.26
N GLU A 167 28.94 -7.21 -8.94
CA GLU A 167 28.40 -8.21 -8.02
C GLU A 167 26.94 -7.94 -7.66
N LYS A 168 26.17 -9.02 -7.53
CA LYS A 168 24.80 -8.99 -7.05
C LYS A 168 24.44 -10.25 -6.29
N LEU A 169 23.42 -10.14 -5.44
CA LEU A 169 22.81 -11.28 -4.76
C LEU A 169 21.68 -11.84 -5.62
N VAL A 170 21.70 -13.16 -5.83
CA VAL A 170 20.62 -13.87 -6.52
C VAL A 170 20.03 -14.94 -5.61
N VAL A 171 18.72 -15.13 -5.71
CA VAL A 171 18.03 -16.29 -5.15
C VAL A 171 18.20 -17.44 -6.12
N HIS A 172 18.89 -18.50 -5.70
CA HIS A 172 19.11 -19.70 -6.50
C HIS A 172 18.27 -20.89 -6.02
N THR A 173 17.60 -20.78 -4.88
CA THR A 173 16.71 -21.82 -4.34
C THR A 173 15.61 -21.17 -3.50
N LEU A 174 14.38 -21.67 -3.63
CA LEU A 174 13.23 -21.16 -2.86
C LEU A 174 13.35 -21.59 -1.40
N SER A 175 13.62 -20.65 -0.50
CA SER A 175 13.67 -20.93 0.94
C SER A 175 13.42 -19.69 1.77
N HIS A 176 12.85 -19.89 2.96
CA HIS A 176 12.70 -18.85 3.98
C HIS A 176 14.01 -18.62 4.75
N ASN A 177 15.00 -19.52 4.63
CA ASN A 177 16.35 -19.27 5.12
C ASN A 177 17.13 -18.48 4.06
N PHE A 178 17.22 -17.16 4.24
CA PHE A 178 17.83 -16.25 3.26
C PHE A 178 19.27 -16.65 2.90
N ARG A 179 20.07 -17.10 3.87
CA ARG A 179 21.46 -17.52 3.65
C ARG A 179 21.56 -18.74 2.74
N ASN A 180 20.63 -19.69 2.87
CA ASN A 180 20.59 -20.88 2.02
C ASN A 180 19.94 -20.61 0.66
N ALA A 181 19.05 -19.62 0.59
CA ALA A 181 18.35 -19.26 -0.63
C ALA A 181 19.22 -18.47 -1.62
N THR A 182 20.25 -17.77 -1.12
CA THR A 182 20.97 -16.74 -1.87
C THR A 182 22.46 -16.97 -1.99
N SER A 183 23.03 -16.46 -3.08
CA SER A 183 24.47 -16.45 -3.34
C SER A 183 24.89 -15.14 -4.01
N ILE A 184 26.12 -14.70 -3.75
CA ILE A 184 26.74 -13.58 -4.48
C ILE A 184 27.26 -14.12 -5.81
N VAL A 185 26.88 -13.45 -6.90
CA VAL A 185 27.35 -13.77 -8.25
C VAL A 185 27.91 -12.53 -8.92
N ARG A 186 28.91 -12.74 -9.79
CA ARG A 186 29.43 -11.69 -10.68
C ARG A 186 28.68 -11.75 -12.01
N ALA A 187 28.06 -10.65 -12.41
CA ALA A 187 27.27 -10.54 -13.62
C ALA A 187 27.88 -9.51 -14.59
N PRO A 188 27.85 -9.75 -15.91
CA PRO A 188 28.31 -8.77 -16.88
C PRO A 188 27.38 -7.55 -16.94
N LEU A 189 27.94 -6.36 -17.06
CA LEU A 189 27.19 -5.15 -17.38
C LEU A 189 26.90 -5.12 -18.89
N ARG A 190 25.64 -5.27 -19.28
CA ARG A 190 25.24 -5.31 -20.70
C ARG A 190 24.88 -3.91 -21.21
N LEU A 191 25.60 -3.47 -22.24
CA LEU A 191 25.33 -2.24 -22.99
C LEU A 191 24.93 -2.57 -24.45
N PRO A 192 24.16 -1.71 -25.13
CA PRO A 192 23.50 -0.51 -24.59
C PRO A 192 22.40 -0.88 -23.59
N ILE A 193 22.10 0.03 -22.66
CA ILE A 193 20.95 -0.17 -21.76
C ILE A 193 19.64 0.03 -22.52
N LYS A 194 18.53 -0.50 -21.99
CA LYS A 194 17.22 -0.40 -22.64
C LYS A 194 16.79 1.08 -22.81
N PRO A 195 16.12 1.45 -23.92
CA PRO A 195 15.81 2.84 -24.23
C PRO A 195 15.01 3.59 -23.15
N ASP A 196 14.09 2.91 -22.46
CA ASP A 196 13.21 3.47 -21.42
C ASP A 196 13.73 3.25 -19.98
N HIS A 197 14.95 2.75 -19.83
CA HIS A 197 15.56 2.43 -18.53
C HIS A 197 16.68 3.40 -18.17
N VAL A 198 17.03 3.39 -16.90
CA VAL A 198 18.28 3.96 -16.39
C VAL A 198 19.12 2.86 -15.75
N LEU A 199 20.44 3.04 -15.77
CA LEU A 199 21.36 2.27 -14.96
C LEU A 199 21.68 3.08 -13.71
N VAL A 200 21.55 2.49 -12.54
CA VAL A 200 21.86 3.13 -11.25
C VAL A 200 23.01 2.39 -10.59
N LYS A 201 24.05 3.11 -10.15
CA LYS A 201 25.04 2.61 -9.19
C LYS A 201 24.40 2.69 -7.81
N VAL A 202 24.13 1.55 -7.20
CA VAL A 202 23.56 1.49 -5.85
C VAL A 202 24.64 1.86 -4.84
N ILE A 203 24.28 2.65 -3.82
CA ILE A 203 25.16 3.06 -2.72
C ILE A 203 24.67 2.44 -1.41
N TYR A 204 23.36 2.47 -1.18
CA TYR A 204 22.74 1.80 -0.03
C TYR A 204 21.52 1.01 -0.49
N ALA A 205 21.34 -0.18 0.06
CA ALA A 205 20.15 -1.01 -0.11
C ALA A 205 19.49 -1.31 1.24
N GLY A 206 18.16 -1.39 1.24
CA GLY A 206 17.37 -1.61 2.45
C GLY A 206 17.05 -3.08 2.70
N VAL A 207 17.27 -3.54 3.92
CA VAL A 207 16.95 -4.88 4.41
C VAL A 207 15.57 -4.91 5.04
N ASN A 208 14.74 -5.80 4.52
CA ASN A 208 13.32 -5.84 4.82
C ASN A 208 12.94 -7.20 5.40
N ALA A 209 12.01 -7.20 6.37
CA ALA A 209 11.50 -8.43 6.96
C ALA A 209 10.89 -9.40 5.92
N SER A 210 10.42 -8.87 4.78
CA SER A 210 9.83 -9.68 3.72
C SER A 210 10.84 -10.23 2.71
N ASP A 211 12.14 -9.95 2.85
CA ASP A 211 13.17 -10.54 1.98
C ASP A 211 13.14 -12.07 2.03
N VAL A 212 12.89 -12.66 3.21
CA VAL A 212 12.71 -14.11 3.38
C VAL A 212 11.41 -14.64 2.79
N ASN A 213 10.36 -13.82 2.70
CA ASN A 213 9.13 -14.18 2.01
C ASN A 213 9.33 -14.15 0.49
N TYR A 214 10.12 -13.18 0.00
CA TYR A 214 10.47 -13.08 -1.41
C TYR A 214 11.38 -14.23 -1.85
N SER A 215 12.44 -14.53 -1.08
CA SER A 215 13.33 -15.66 -1.35
C SER A 215 12.65 -17.03 -1.22
N SER A 216 11.51 -17.12 -0.53
CA SER A 216 10.68 -18.34 -0.47
C SER A 216 9.60 -18.41 -1.56
N GLY A 217 9.58 -17.45 -2.50
CA GLY A 217 8.67 -17.46 -3.64
C GLY A 217 7.25 -16.95 -3.34
N ARG A 218 6.96 -16.44 -2.14
CA ARG A 218 5.60 -16.06 -1.71
C ARG A 218 5.04 -14.79 -2.36
N TYR A 219 5.87 -14.08 -3.11
CA TYR A 219 5.49 -12.88 -3.87
C TYR A 219 5.03 -13.20 -5.29
N PHE A 220 5.22 -14.43 -5.74
CA PHE A 220 4.89 -14.87 -7.08
C PHE A 220 3.63 -15.74 -7.03
N SER A 221 2.83 -15.64 -8.08
CA SER A 221 1.66 -16.49 -8.27
C SER A 221 2.02 -17.64 -9.22
N GLY A 222 1.58 -18.86 -8.93
CA GLY A 222 1.84 -20.03 -9.77
C GLY A 222 2.00 -21.31 -8.96
N SER A 223 2.19 -22.43 -9.66
CA SER A 223 2.59 -23.69 -9.03
C SER A 223 4.05 -23.66 -8.60
N ASN A 224 4.48 -24.58 -7.73
CA ASN A 224 5.89 -24.67 -7.33
C ASN A 224 6.85 -24.84 -8.53
N LYS A 225 6.42 -25.54 -9.59
CA LYS A 225 7.20 -25.67 -10.84
C LYS A 225 7.35 -24.34 -11.57
N ASP A 226 6.31 -23.51 -11.59
CA ASP A 226 6.35 -22.19 -12.22
C ASP A 226 7.30 -21.26 -11.47
N LEU A 227 7.41 -21.42 -10.14
CA LEU A 227 8.33 -20.66 -9.32
C LEU A 227 9.78 -21.12 -9.47
N GLU A 228 10.01 -22.43 -9.51
CA GLU A 228 11.34 -23.01 -9.73
C GLU A 228 11.90 -22.64 -11.10
N SER A 229 11.06 -22.56 -12.13
CA SER A 229 11.49 -22.15 -13.48
C SER A 229 11.92 -20.67 -13.57
N GLN A 230 11.59 -19.83 -12.59
CA GLN A 230 12.04 -18.44 -12.50
C GLN A 230 13.41 -18.29 -11.82
N LEU A 231 13.97 -19.36 -11.25
CA LEU A 231 15.30 -19.34 -10.66
C LEU A 231 16.41 -19.35 -11.75
N PRO A 232 17.54 -18.66 -11.53
CA PRO A 232 17.79 -17.71 -10.44
C PRO A 232 17.14 -16.34 -10.72
N PHE A 233 16.69 -15.65 -9.66
CA PHE A 233 16.15 -14.29 -9.76
C PHE A 233 16.83 -13.31 -8.78
N ASP A 234 16.78 -12.02 -9.10
CA ASP A 234 17.39 -10.94 -8.32
C ASP A 234 16.56 -10.59 -7.08
N CYS A 235 17.18 -10.16 -5.98
CA CYS A 235 16.49 -9.86 -4.71
C CYS A 235 16.88 -8.51 -4.07
N GLY A 236 16.11 -8.08 -3.06
CA GLY A 236 16.14 -6.75 -2.45
C GLY A 236 15.04 -5.84 -3.00
N PHE A 237 14.39 -5.03 -2.15
CA PHE A 237 13.20 -4.25 -2.52
C PHE A 237 13.46 -2.77 -2.80
N GLU A 238 14.55 -2.23 -2.26
CA GLU A 238 14.78 -0.80 -2.24
C GLU A 238 16.27 -0.47 -2.19
N ALA A 239 16.60 0.68 -2.77
CA ALA A 239 17.94 1.23 -2.76
C ALA A 239 17.92 2.74 -2.96
N VAL A 240 19.04 3.37 -2.63
CA VAL A 240 19.40 4.70 -3.10
C VAL A 240 20.76 4.65 -3.79
N GLY A 241 20.90 5.43 -4.85
CA GLY A 241 22.09 5.44 -5.67
C GLY A 241 22.17 6.64 -6.59
N ILE A 242 23.04 6.55 -7.59
CA ILE A 242 23.28 7.60 -8.57
C ILE A 242 23.06 7.03 -9.97
N ILE A 243 22.31 7.76 -10.81
CA ILE A 243 22.13 7.38 -12.22
C ILE A 243 23.48 7.40 -12.93
N ALA A 244 23.90 6.24 -13.41
CA ALA A 244 25.16 5.98 -14.09
C ALA A 244 25.05 6.03 -15.62
N ALA A 245 23.88 5.69 -16.16
CA ALA A 245 23.57 5.81 -17.58
C ALA A 245 22.05 5.98 -17.78
N VAL A 246 21.66 6.60 -18.90
CA VAL A 246 20.26 6.85 -19.24
C VAL A 246 19.99 6.30 -20.64
N GLY A 247 18.87 5.59 -20.81
CA GLY A 247 18.44 5.08 -22.11
C GLY A 247 18.00 6.21 -23.03
N GLU A 248 18.05 5.97 -24.34
CA GLU A 248 17.82 6.99 -25.38
C GLU A 248 16.43 7.65 -25.33
N SER A 249 15.42 6.97 -24.78
CA SER A 249 14.04 7.49 -24.67
C SER A 249 13.79 8.26 -23.37
N VAL A 250 14.74 8.30 -22.44
CA VAL A 250 14.58 8.97 -21.15
C VAL A 250 15.03 10.42 -21.24
N THR A 251 14.08 11.35 -21.18
CA THR A 251 14.33 12.79 -21.37
C THR A 251 14.31 13.60 -20.07
N ASN A 252 13.73 13.05 -19.00
CA ASN A 252 13.48 13.73 -17.73
C ASN A 252 14.50 13.39 -16.63
N LEU A 253 15.47 12.52 -16.90
CA LEU A 253 16.52 12.11 -15.97
C LEU A 253 17.89 12.26 -16.64
N LYS A 254 18.93 12.49 -15.82
CA LYS A 254 20.31 12.68 -16.29
C LYS A 254 21.28 11.83 -15.47
N VAL A 255 22.40 11.48 -16.09
CA VAL A 255 23.55 10.90 -15.39
C VAL A 255 23.97 11.82 -14.24
N GLY A 256 24.31 11.24 -13.10
CA GLY A 256 24.66 11.96 -11.88
C GLY A 256 23.48 12.34 -10.99
N THR A 257 22.23 12.16 -11.42
CA THR A 257 21.07 12.41 -10.54
C THR A 257 21.02 11.36 -9.42
N PRO A 258 20.96 11.77 -8.13
CA PRO A 258 20.65 10.86 -7.04
C PRO A 258 19.21 10.35 -7.14
N ALA A 259 19.03 9.06 -6.93
CA ALA A 259 17.77 8.39 -7.14
C ALA A 259 17.50 7.35 -6.05
N ALA A 260 16.29 7.41 -5.50
CA ALA A 260 15.70 6.30 -4.78
C ALA A 260 15.01 5.34 -5.75
N ILE A 261 15.04 4.05 -5.39
CA ILE A 261 14.51 2.95 -6.17
C ILE A 261 13.64 2.10 -5.25
N MET A 262 12.43 1.78 -5.71
CA MET A 262 11.52 0.85 -5.04
C MET A 262 11.08 -0.23 -6.02
N THR A 263 11.95 -1.21 -6.25
CA THR A 263 11.72 -2.34 -7.14
C THR A 263 12.61 -3.52 -6.74
N PHE A 264 12.31 -4.72 -7.27
CA PHE A 264 13.05 -5.93 -6.94
C PHE A 264 14.44 -5.97 -7.59
N GLY A 265 15.43 -6.47 -6.85
CA GLY A 265 16.81 -6.68 -7.32
C GLY A 265 17.82 -5.66 -6.79
N SER A 266 17.48 -4.93 -5.72
CA SER A 266 18.32 -3.84 -5.21
C SER A 266 19.60 -4.29 -4.52
N TYR A 267 19.76 -5.59 -4.22
CA TYR A 267 21.01 -6.17 -3.73
C TYR A 267 21.99 -6.42 -4.87
N ALA A 268 22.37 -5.34 -5.54
CA ALA A 268 23.30 -5.34 -6.67
C ALA A 268 24.10 -4.05 -6.66
N GLU A 269 25.37 -4.11 -7.05
CA GLU A 269 26.20 -2.90 -7.24
C GLU A 269 25.63 -1.97 -8.31
N PHE A 270 25.03 -2.53 -9.35
CA PHE A 270 24.37 -1.80 -10.42
C PHE A 270 23.01 -2.40 -10.73
N MET A 271 22.05 -1.53 -11.01
CA MET A 271 20.67 -1.93 -11.25
C MET A 271 20.11 -1.23 -12.48
N MET A 272 19.51 -2.00 -13.39
CA MET A 272 18.79 -1.45 -14.53
C MET A 272 17.31 -1.32 -14.16
N VAL A 273 16.79 -0.10 -14.18
CA VAL A 273 15.46 0.22 -13.64
C VAL A 273 14.67 0.97 -14.71
N PRO A 274 13.39 0.63 -14.96
CA PRO A 274 12.52 1.46 -15.78
C PRO A 274 12.51 2.90 -15.24
N SER A 275 12.77 3.89 -16.10
CA SER A 275 12.86 5.31 -15.71
C SER A 275 11.67 5.80 -14.88
N LYS A 276 10.46 5.29 -15.16
CA LYS A 276 9.23 5.60 -14.41
C LYS A 276 9.21 5.13 -12.95
N HIS A 277 10.11 4.23 -12.53
CA HIS A 277 10.23 3.76 -11.15
C HIS A 277 11.29 4.52 -10.35
N ILE A 278 11.96 5.49 -10.97
CA ILE A 278 12.96 6.33 -10.32
C ILE A 278 12.26 7.45 -9.55
N LEU A 279 12.61 7.57 -8.27
CA LEU A 279 12.22 8.69 -7.42
C LEU A 279 13.45 9.59 -7.23
N PRO A 280 13.54 10.76 -7.91
CA PRO A 280 14.67 11.66 -7.73
C PRO A 280 14.76 12.15 -6.29
N VAL A 281 15.97 12.16 -5.73
CA VAL A 281 16.25 12.66 -4.37
C VAL A 281 17.37 13.68 -4.41
N GLU A 282 17.49 14.50 -3.36
CA GLU A 282 18.54 15.53 -3.31
C GLU A 282 19.94 14.92 -3.17
N LYS A 283 20.06 13.84 -2.38
CA LYS A 283 21.31 13.16 -2.07
C LYS A 283 21.06 11.66 -1.88
N PRO A 284 22.03 10.79 -2.21
CA PRO A 284 21.90 9.35 -2.04
C PRO A 284 22.28 8.91 -0.61
N ASP A 285 21.65 9.54 0.38
CA ASP A 285 21.95 9.34 1.80
C ASP A 285 21.21 8.11 2.35
N PRO A 286 21.79 7.39 3.35
CA PRO A 286 21.17 6.19 3.91
C PRO A 286 19.77 6.45 4.49
N GLU A 287 19.52 7.65 5.01
CA GLU A 287 18.23 8.11 5.52
C GLU A 287 17.12 8.01 4.47
N VAL A 288 17.45 8.22 3.19
CA VAL A 288 16.51 8.05 2.08
C VAL A 288 15.96 6.63 2.09
N VAL A 289 16.83 5.63 2.18
CA VAL A 289 16.44 4.21 2.14
C VAL A 289 15.55 3.86 3.34
N ALA A 290 15.85 4.38 4.53
CA ALA A 290 14.99 4.19 5.69
C ALA A 290 13.58 4.77 5.48
N MET A 291 13.45 5.88 4.75
CA MET A 291 12.15 6.49 4.46
C MET A 291 11.35 5.78 3.37
N LEU A 292 11.99 4.99 2.48
CA LEU A 292 11.32 4.32 1.37
C LEU A 292 10.29 3.29 1.87
N THR A 293 10.66 2.04 2.09
CA THR A 293 9.69 1.01 2.47
C THR A 293 9.15 1.26 3.86
N SER A 294 10.02 1.56 4.83
CA SER A 294 9.59 1.73 6.23
C SER A 294 8.81 3.03 6.45
N GLY A 295 9.35 4.17 6.00
CA GLY A 295 8.70 5.47 6.15
C GLY A 295 7.40 5.60 5.35
N LEU A 296 7.40 5.24 4.05
CA LEU A 296 6.19 5.31 3.23
C LEU A 296 5.10 4.36 3.73
N THR A 297 5.46 3.16 4.18
CA THR A 297 4.49 2.24 4.79
C THR A 297 3.81 2.89 5.98
N ALA A 298 4.58 3.44 6.93
CA ALA A 298 4.00 4.08 8.11
C ALA A 298 3.14 5.31 7.73
N SER A 299 3.68 6.19 6.87
CA SER A 299 3.04 7.44 6.49
C SER A 299 1.73 7.21 5.73
N ILE A 300 1.77 6.38 4.68
CA ILE A 300 0.60 6.11 3.84
C ILE A 300 -0.40 5.23 4.58
N ALA A 301 0.02 4.21 5.34
CA ALA A 301 -0.92 3.36 6.06
C ALA A 301 -1.69 4.14 7.12
N LEU A 302 -1.02 5.01 7.88
CA LEU A 302 -1.69 5.82 8.90
C LEU A 302 -2.64 6.84 8.28
N GLU A 303 -2.31 7.39 7.11
CA GLU A 303 -3.14 8.40 6.44
C GLU A 303 -4.30 7.78 5.64
N LYS A 304 -4.07 6.66 4.94
CA LYS A 304 -5.03 6.08 3.97
C LYS A 304 -5.75 4.83 4.45
N ALA A 305 -5.13 4.02 5.31
CA ALA A 305 -5.70 2.76 5.80
C ALA A 305 -6.14 2.81 7.28
N GLY A 306 -5.72 3.84 8.02
CA GLY A 306 -6.21 4.09 9.38
C GLY A 306 -7.72 4.36 9.36
N ALA A 307 -8.46 3.76 10.29
CA ALA A 307 -9.93 3.81 10.40
C ALA A 307 -10.52 5.21 10.70
N GLY A 308 -9.83 6.31 10.39
CA GLY A 308 -10.31 7.68 10.58
C GLY A 308 -9.26 8.76 10.38
N GLN A 309 -8.43 8.70 9.32
CA GLN A 309 -7.51 9.79 8.94
C GLN A 309 -6.74 10.41 10.13
N LEU A 310 -6.00 9.64 10.94
CA LEU A 310 -5.12 10.15 12.02
C LEU A 310 -5.62 11.42 12.75
N GLU A 311 -6.91 11.50 13.11
CA GLU A 311 -7.44 12.64 13.85
C GLU A 311 -6.69 12.80 15.19
N SER A 312 -6.44 14.04 15.61
CA SER A 312 -5.80 14.31 16.89
C SER A 312 -6.63 13.78 18.08
N GLY A 313 -5.95 13.39 19.16
CA GLY A 313 -6.60 12.96 20.40
C GLY A 313 -7.06 11.50 20.46
N LYS A 314 -6.71 10.64 19.49
CA LYS A 314 -6.97 9.20 19.58
C LYS A 314 -5.85 8.47 20.32
N VAL A 315 -6.12 7.21 20.67
CA VAL A 315 -5.10 6.27 21.18
C VAL A 315 -4.65 5.35 20.05
N VAL A 316 -3.36 5.36 19.74
CA VAL A 316 -2.75 4.55 18.67
C VAL A 316 -1.83 3.51 19.29
N LEU A 317 -2.12 2.23 19.06
CA LEU A 317 -1.23 1.13 19.42
C LEU A 317 -0.31 0.80 18.25
N VAL A 318 1.00 0.89 18.46
CA VAL A 318 2.03 0.48 17.49
C VAL A 318 2.75 -0.76 18.01
N THR A 319 2.70 -1.85 17.25
CA THR A 319 3.46 -3.07 17.57
C THR A 319 4.79 -3.09 16.84
N ALA A 320 5.75 -3.86 17.36
CA ALA A 320 7.13 -3.84 16.86
C ALA A 320 7.67 -2.41 16.70
N ALA A 321 7.32 -1.53 17.64
CA ALA A 321 7.44 -0.09 17.49
C ALA A 321 8.90 0.39 17.38
N ALA A 322 9.84 -0.38 17.92
CA ALA A 322 11.28 -0.10 17.79
C ALA A 322 11.90 -0.66 16.49
N GLY A 323 11.11 -1.23 15.57
CA GLY A 323 11.55 -1.66 14.24
C GLY A 323 11.60 -0.51 13.22
N GLY A 324 11.98 -0.80 11.97
CA GLY A 324 12.11 0.20 10.91
C GLY A 324 10.82 1.02 10.70
N THR A 325 9.73 0.36 10.27
CA THR A 325 8.41 1.01 10.10
C THR A 325 7.82 1.53 11.41
N GLY A 326 7.97 0.76 12.50
CA GLY A 326 7.38 1.08 13.80
C GLY A 326 7.83 2.43 14.34
N GLN A 327 9.11 2.78 14.13
CA GLN A 327 9.68 4.04 14.60
C GLN A 327 9.12 5.25 13.85
N PHE A 328 8.80 5.12 12.56
CA PHE A 328 8.08 6.16 11.82
C PHE A 328 6.63 6.24 12.31
N ALA A 329 5.96 5.11 12.52
CA ALA A 329 4.56 5.09 12.91
C ALA A 329 4.31 5.78 14.27
N VAL A 330 5.16 5.52 15.28
CA VAL A 330 5.04 6.21 16.59
C VAL A 330 5.25 7.71 16.46
N GLN A 331 6.27 8.15 15.71
CA GLN A 331 6.58 9.58 15.56
C GLN A 331 5.48 10.32 14.80
N LEU A 332 5.00 9.75 13.69
CA LEU A 332 3.92 10.35 12.90
C LEU A 332 2.60 10.40 13.68
N ALA A 333 2.28 9.37 14.47
CA ALA A 333 1.11 9.39 15.35
C ALA A 333 1.23 10.45 16.45
N LYS A 334 2.41 10.62 17.06
CA LYS A 334 2.68 11.69 18.04
C LYS A 334 2.58 13.08 17.40
N LEU A 335 3.17 13.28 16.23
CA LEU A 335 3.09 14.55 15.48
C LEU A 335 1.65 14.92 15.10
N ALA A 336 0.79 13.92 14.89
CA ALA A 336 -0.64 14.11 14.67
C ALA A 336 -1.45 14.40 15.96
N GLY A 337 -0.80 14.48 17.13
CA GLY A 337 -1.44 14.82 18.40
C GLY A 337 -2.10 13.63 19.12
N ASN A 338 -1.66 12.41 18.85
CA ASN A 338 -2.23 11.21 19.45
C ASN A 338 -1.49 10.75 20.71
N THR A 339 -2.21 10.00 21.54
CA THR A 339 -1.64 9.18 22.61
C THR A 339 -1.15 7.87 21.99
N VAL A 340 0.14 7.59 22.08
CA VAL A 340 0.77 6.42 21.49
C VAL A 340 1.11 5.40 22.57
N VAL A 341 0.60 4.18 22.37
CA VAL A 341 1.01 2.98 23.09
C VAL A 341 1.89 2.17 22.16
N ALA A 342 3.08 1.78 22.60
CA ALA A 342 4.04 1.07 21.77
C ALA A 342 4.44 -0.26 22.40
N THR A 343 4.64 -1.30 21.60
CA THR A 343 5.17 -2.59 22.09
C THR A 343 6.54 -2.86 21.49
N CYS A 344 7.47 -3.35 22.33
CA CYS A 344 8.83 -3.71 21.93
C CYS A 344 9.37 -4.84 22.81
N ARG A 345 10.58 -5.31 22.50
CA ARG A 345 11.28 -6.35 23.28
C ARG A 345 12.62 -5.83 23.77
N GLY A 346 12.79 -5.77 25.08
CA GLY A 346 14.01 -5.37 25.76
C GLY A 346 14.03 -3.89 26.17
N GLU A 347 14.69 -3.65 27.30
CA GLU A 347 14.76 -2.37 27.99
C GLU A 347 15.38 -1.25 27.15
N GLU A 348 16.42 -1.55 26.38
CA GLU A 348 17.12 -0.61 25.52
C GLU A 348 16.17 0.00 24.46
N LYS A 349 15.41 -0.86 23.77
CA LYS A 349 14.38 -0.44 22.81
C LYS A 349 13.25 0.32 23.49
N ALA A 350 12.91 -0.08 24.72
CA ALA A 350 11.86 0.58 25.48
C ALA A 350 12.27 2.01 25.86
N LYS A 351 13.54 2.20 26.27
CA LYS A 351 14.12 3.52 26.56
C LYS A 351 14.11 4.41 25.32
N HIS A 352 14.57 3.90 24.18
CA HIS A 352 14.53 4.62 22.91
C HIS A 352 13.12 5.09 22.53
N LEU A 353 12.10 4.24 22.67
CA LEU A 353 10.72 4.62 22.40
C LEU A 353 10.22 5.74 23.34
N LYS A 354 10.65 5.77 24.60
CA LYS A 354 10.34 6.89 25.52
C LYS A 354 10.99 8.19 25.03
N GLU A 355 12.21 8.14 24.52
CA GLU A 355 12.92 9.30 23.95
C GLU A 355 12.27 9.83 22.66
N LEU A 356 11.48 8.99 21.97
CA LEU A 356 10.62 9.40 20.85
C LEU A 356 9.28 10.00 21.28
N GLY A 357 9.02 10.13 22.59
CA GLY A 357 7.81 10.73 23.13
C GLY A 357 6.61 9.79 23.19
N VAL A 358 6.82 8.47 23.16
CA VAL A 358 5.74 7.49 23.35
C VAL A 358 5.19 7.58 24.78
N ASP A 359 3.85 7.68 24.90
CA ASP A 359 3.17 7.86 26.19
C ASP A 359 3.20 6.60 27.05
N ARG A 360 3.08 5.41 26.43
CA ARG A 360 3.20 4.12 27.13
C ARG A 360 3.98 3.12 26.29
N VAL A 361 5.13 2.68 26.80
CA VAL A 361 5.96 1.65 26.17
C VAL A 361 5.82 0.34 26.91
N ILE A 362 5.37 -0.72 26.24
CA ILE A 362 5.24 -2.08 26.75
C ILE A 362 6.42 -2.94 26.30
N ASP A 363 7.27 -3.35 27.24
CA ASP A 363 8.30 -4.37 26.98
C ASP A 363 7.70 -5.75 27.25
N TYR A 364 7.32 -6.46 26.19
CA TYR A 364 6.68 -7.77 26.32
C TYR A 364 7.63 -8.88 26.80
N LYS A 365 8.92 -8.57 27.06
CA LYS A 365 9.82 -9.46 27.82
C LYS A 365 9.60 -9.34 29.33
N ALA A 366 9.26 -8.15 29.82
CA ALA A 366 9.16 -7.83 31.23
C ALA A 366 7.71 -7.86 31.76
N GLU A 367 6.73 -7.61 30.89
CA GLU A 367 5.31 -7.60 31.25
C GLU A 367 4.44 -8.29 30.19
N ASP A 368 3.37 -8.96 30.63
CA ASP A 368 2.39 -9.52 29.70
C ASP A 368 1.48 -8.41 29.18
N ILE A 369 1.49 -8.20 27.85
CA ILE A 369 0.64 -7.25 27.15
C ILE A 369 -0.85 -7.43 27.53
N LYS A 370 -1.30 -8.66 27.80
CA LYS A 370 -2.69 -9.00 28.17
C LYS A 370 -3.12 -8.41 29.52
N THR A 371 -2.17 -8.12 30.39
CA THR A 371 -2.43 -7.59 31.74
C THR A 371 -2.56 -6.07 31.78
N TYR A 372 -2.23 -5.38 30.67
CA TYR A 372 -2.38 -3.94 30.58
C TYR A 372 -3.86 -3.53 30.56
N GLN A 373 -4.29 -2.80 31.60
CA GLN A 373 -5.61 -2.20 31.73
C GLN A 373 -5.42 -0.68 31.90
N GLY A 374 -5.06 0.04 30.83
CA GLY A 374 -4.89 1.50 30.93
C GLY A 374 -6.18 2.21 31.39
N GLY A 375 -6.05 3.41 31.98
CA GLY A 375 -7.19 4.21 32.48
C GLY A 375 -8.28 4.55 31.45
N HIS A 376 -7.95 4.44 30.16
CA HIS A 376 -8.87 4.43 29.01
C HIS A 376 -8.44 3.39 27.93
N GLY A 377 -7.77 2.29 28.35
CA GLY A 377 -6.87 1.50 27.49
C GLY A 377 -7.42 0.22 26.85
N TRP A 378 -6.93 -0.04 25.63
CA TRP A 378 -7.10 -1.23 24.80
C TRP A 378 -6.86 -2.55 25.56
N LYS A 379 -7.85 -3.47 25.50
CA LYS A 379 -7.77 -4.83 26.06
C LYS A 379 -7.40 -5.85 24.97
N PRO A 380 -6.27 -6.57 25.09
CA PRO A 380 -5.95 -7.66 24.18
C PRO A 380 -7.01 -8.75 24.25
N SER A 381 -7.41 -9.29 23.11
CA SER A 381 -8.35 -10.41 23.06
C SER A 381 -7.82 -11.50 22.12
N ASN A 382 -8.00 -12.76 22.51
CA ASN A 382 -7.72 -13.90 21.64
C ASN A 382 -8.58 -13.77 20.36
N TYR A 383 -8.09 -14.23 19.21
CA TYR A 383 -8.77 -14.14 17.91
C TYR A 383 -9.96 -15.10 17.64
N PRO A 384 -10.47 -15.97 18.56
CA PRO A 384 -11.73 -16.66 18.31
C PRO A 384 -12.88 -15.66 18.16
N GLY A 385 -13.67 -15.81 17.10
CA GLY A 385 -14.80 -14.94 16.80
C GLY A 385 -14.41 -13.51 16.44
N LEU A 386 -13.37 -13.33 15.60
CA LEU A 386 -12.91 -12.01 15.16
C LEU A 386 -14.06 -11.20 14.54
N CYS A 387 -14.88 -11.81 13.69
CA CYS A 387 -16.03 -11.15 13.06
C CYS A 387 -17.03 -10.66 14.11
N GLU A 388 -17.35 -11.46 15.13
CA GLU A 388 -18.25 -11.14 16.22
C GLU A 388 -17.70 -10.02 17.09
N LYS A 389 -16.38 -9.97 17.32
CA LYS A 389 -15.72 -8.90 18.08
C LYS A 389 -15.64 -7.58 17.33
N LEU A 390 -15.35 -7.64 16.03
CA LEU A 390 -15.37 -6.47 15.16
C LEU A 390 -16.80 -5.91 15.08
N LEU A 391 -17.79 -6.78 14.90
CA LEU A 391 -19.20 -6.43 14.88
C LEU A 391 -19.67 -5.83 16.22
N ALA A 392 -19.32 -6.46 17.35
CA ALA A 392 -19.76 -6.02 18.67
C ALA A 392 -19.19 -4.65 19.11
N LYS A 393 -18.08 -4.22 18.49
CA LYS A 393 -17.41 -2.94 18.82
C LYS A 393 -17.40 -1.96 17.66
N SER A 394 -18.06 -2.27 16.54
CA SER A 394 -18.02 -1.48 15.30
C SER A 394 -16.58 -1.17 14.86
N GLN A 395 -15.70 -2.18 14.94
CA GLN A 395 -14.28 -2.06 14.61
C GLN A 395 -13.98 -2.59 13.22
N THR A 396 -12.91 -2.07 12.62
CA THR A 396 -12.44 -2.46 11.28
C THR A 396 -11.04 -3.07 11.38
N VAL A 397 -10.78 -4.11 10.58
CA VAL A 397 -9.43 -4.57 10.26
C VAL A 397 -9.16 -4.20 8.81
N ALA A 398 -8.19 -3.32 8.59
CA ALA A 398 -7.77 -2.90 7.26
C ALA A 398 -6.41 -3.51 6.94
N GLY A 399 -6.33 -4.22 5.81
CA GLY A 399 -5.05 -4.61 5.22
C GLY A 399 -4.39 -3.42 4.54
N PHE A 400 -3.06 -3.39 4.54
CA PHE A 400 -2.28 -2.37 3.82
C PHE A 400 -1.14 -3.06 3.08
N PHE A 401 -0.99 -2.76 1.78
CA PHE A 401 0.13 -3.24 0.97
C PHE A 401 0.71 -2.08 0.15
N LEU A 402 1.96 -1.70 0.46
CA LEU A 402 2.57 -0.46 -0.01
C LEU A 402 2.54 -0.27 -1.54
N LEU A 403 2.71 -1.35 -2.31
CA LEU A 403 2.74 -1.31 -3.78
C LEU A 403 1.40 -0.82 -4.39
N GLN A 404 0.27 -1.01 -3.71
CA GLN A 404 -1.04 -0.52 -4.17
C GLN A 404 -1.16 1.02 -4.12
N TYR A 405 -0.25 1.67 -3.39
CA TYR A 405 -0.25 3.11 -3.14
C TYR A 405 0.97 3.80 -3.79
N SER A 406 1.52 3.22 -4.86
CA SER A 406 2.71 3.73 -5.54
C SER A 406 2.59 5.17 -6.07
N HIS A 407 1.38 5.58 -6.42
CA HIS A 407 1.06 6.95 -6.82
C HIS A 407 1.24 7.99 -5.70
N PHE A 408 1.29 7.56 -4.43
CA PHE A 408 1.54 8.44 -3.27
C PHE A 408 3.00 8.49 -2.83
N TRP A 409 3.89 7.68 -3.42
CA TRP A 409 5.25 7.52 -2.90
C TRP A 409 6.07 8.81 -2.93
N GLN A 410 6.11 9.52 -4.05
CA GLN A 410 6.92 10.75 -4.15
C GLN A 410 6.43 11.82 -3.17
N GLU A 411 5.11 12.03 -3.07
CA GLU A 411 4.50 13.01 -2.17
C GLU A 411 4.82 12.70 -0.70
N HIS A 412 4.60 11.45 -0.27
CA HIS A 412 4.87 11.07 1.11
C HIS A 412 6.37 11.04 1.42
N LEU A 413 7.22 10.69 0.44
CA LEU A 413 8.66 10.76 0.60
C LEU A 413 9.12 12.21 0.81
N ASP A 414 8.62 13.14 0.02
CA ASP A 414 8.89 14.57 0.15
C ASP A 414 8.42 15.11 1.53
N LYS A 415 7.25 14.68 2.01
CA LYS A 415 6.73 15.00 3.35
C LYS A 415 7.64 14.48 4.46
N LEU A 416 8.12 13.24 4.35
CA LEU A 416 9.04 12.64 5.32
C LEU A 416 10.38 13.38 5.35
N PHE A 417 10.93 13.72 4.18
CA PHE A 417 12.14 14.54 4.09
C PHE A 417 11.95 15.92 4.70
N HIS A 418 10.80 16.56 4.47
CA HIS A 418 10.51 17.86 5.08
C HIS A 418 10.47 17.76 6.61
N LEU A 419 9.80 16.75 7.17
CA LEU A 419 9.79 16.54 8.61
C LEU A 419 11.18 16.25 9.18
N PHE A 420 11.99 15.49 8.45
CA PHE A 420 13.36 15.17 8.82
C PHE A 420 14.27 16.40 8.79
N SER A 421 14.21 17.22 7.73
CA SER A 421 15.02 18.43 7.60
C SER A 421 14.66 19.50 8.63
N MET A 422 13.41 19.52 9.11
CA MET A 422 12.98 20.35 10.23
C MET A 422 13.37 19.79 11.61
N GLY A 423 14.01 18.62 11.69
CA GLY A 423 14.34 17.94 12.94
C GLY A 423 13.12 17.38 13.69
N LYS A 424 11.94 17.33 13.04
CA LYS A 424 10.69 16.82 13.63
C LYS A 424 10.54 15.31 13.51
N LEU A 425 11.31 14.69 12.61
CA LEU A 425 11.37 13.25 12.42
C LEU A 425 12.80 12.77 12.65
N LYS A 426 12.98 11.76 13.48
CA LYS A 426 14.25 11.08 13.72
C LYS A 426 14.30 9.79 12.90
N MET A 427 15.47 9.49 12.35
CA MET A 427 15.70 8.24 11.65
C MET A 427 15.78 7.06 12.62
N PRO A 428 15.43 5.84 12.16
CA PRO A 428 15.53 4.65 12.99
C PRO A 428 16.93 4.52 13.62
N TRP A 429 16.98 4.31 14.94
CA TRP A 429 18.24 4.30 15.68
C TRP A 429 19.20 3.18 15.26
N ASN A 430 18.66 2.08 14.73
CA ASN A 430 19.49 1.01 14.17
C ASN A 430 19.45 1.04 12.65
N ILE A 431 20.36 1.81 12.06
CA ILE A 431 20.61 1.87 10.61
C ILE A 431 21.25 0.56 10.10
N SER A 432 21.50 -0.44 10.95
CA SER A 432 22.00 -1.77 10.55
C SER A 432 21.06 -2.54 9.62
N ILE A 433 19.88 -2.01 9.31
CA ILE A 433 19.00 -2.52 8.25
C ILE A 433 19.40 -1.99 6.86
N LEU A 434 20.47 -1.21 6.76
CA LEU A 434 21.02 -0.74 5.49
C LEU A 434 22.34 -1.43 5.21
N VAL A 435 22.50 -1.90 3.98
CA VAL A 435 23.76 -2.41 3.48
C VAL A 435 24.38 -1.34 2.60
N LYS A 436 25.59 -0.89 2.95
CA LYS A 436 26.41 -0.13 2.01
C LYS A 436 26.88 -1.11 0.93
N VAL A 437 26.51 -0.81 -0.29
CA VAL A 437 26.89 -1.56 -1.50
C VAL A 437 28.12 -0.88 -2.10
#